data_AF-A0A979G523-F1
#
_entry.id   AF-A0A979G523-F1
#
_cell.length_a   1.000
_cell.length_b   1.000
_cell.length_c   1.000
_cell.angle_alpha   90.00
_cell.angle_beta   90.00
_cell.angle_gamma   90.00
#
_symmetry.space_group_name_H-M   'P 1'
#
loop_
_entity.id
_entity.type
_entity.pdbx_description
1 polymer ?
#
loop_
_entity_poly.entity_id
_entity_poly.type
_entity_poly.pdbx_seq_one_letter_code
_entity_poly.pdbx_strand_id
1 'polypeptide(L)'
;MNPIFERKHWMEYLAYGFVGALFYCVLLVVHLKEGNYQSLYLLYIGNAAFGVAILAYNFKLIYKPYEKKRTVSMLIAAHLTTIIGTVLSIIFAAVLLAAFYPDILSSTPDTLAPENAPPQIQERPAGWLIMLVMNALVLNFSVGSFISIVSSYAGKINQTKDKPAHLNNRISDRPVTNKA
;
A
#
# COMPACT_ATOMS: atom_id res chain seq x y z
N MET A 1 -1.53 19.54 -18.30
CA MET A 1 -2.07 19.10 -17.00
C MET A 1 -1.88 17.59 -16.92
N ASN A 2 -1.28 17.06 -15.85
CA ASN A 2 -0.95 15.64 -15.77
C ASN A 2 -2.23 14.84 -15.42
N PRO A 3 -2.73 13.94 -16.30
CA PRO A 3 -4.02 13.27 -16.12
C PRO A 3 -4.10 12.42 -14.84
N ILE A 4 -2.95 12.06 -14.26
CA ILE A 4 -2.84 11.32 -12.98
C ILE A 4 -3.48 12.08 -11.80
N PHE A 5 -3.55 13.42 -11.87
CA PHE A 5 -4.00 14.29 -10.79
C PHE A 5 -5.40 14.90 -11.02
N GLU A 6 -6.16 14.43 -12.01
CA GLU A 6 -7.54 14.88 -12.15
C GLU A 6 -8.40 14.39 -10.97
N ARG A 7 -9.35 15.22 -10.51
CA ARG A 7 -10.22 14.92 -9.35
C ARG A 7 -10.88 13.53 -9.41
N LYS A 8 -11.24 13.07 -10.61
CA LYS A 8 -11.86 11.76 -10.82
C LYS A 8 -10.94 10.60 -10.41
N HIS A 9 -9.64 10.72 -10.67
CA HIS A 9 -8.66 9.69 -10.31
C HIS A 9 -8.39 9.67 -8.80
N TRP A 10 -8.37 10.84 -8.16
CA TRP A 10 -8.23 10.94 -6.69
C TRP A 10 -9.33 10.20 -5.93
N MET A 11 -10.58 10.30 -6.38
CA MET A 11 -11.68 9.56 -5.77
C MET A 11 -11.55 8.05 -5.94
N GLU A 12 -11.01 7.59 -7.07
CA GLU A 12 -10.70 6.17 -7.26
C GLU A 12 -9.60 5.71 -6.30
N TYR A 13 -8.49 6.45 -6.19
CA TYR A 13 -7.40 6.11 -5.25
C TYR A 13 -7.90 6.07 -3.81
N LEU A 14 -8.72 7.05 -3.42
CA LEU A 14 -9.31 7.12 -2.09
C LEU A 14 -10.25 5.93 -1.83
N ALA A 15 -11.12 5.58 -2.79
CA ALA A 15 -12.07 4.49 -2.62
C ALA A 15 -11.37 3.14 -2.41
N TYR A 16 -10.39 2.80 -3.26
CA TYR A 16 -9.66 1.53 -3.12
C TYR A 16 -8.71 1.53 -1.91
N GLY A 17 -8.08 2.66 -1.61
CA GLY A 17 -7.28 2.82 -0.38
C GLY A 17 -8.13 2.65 0.88
N PHE A 18 -9.34 3.22 0.88
CA PHE A 18 -10.30 3.09 1.99
C PHE A 18 -10.80 1.64 2.15
N VAL A 19 -11.12 0.93 1.06
CA VAL A 19 -11.47 -0.49 1.12
C VAL A 19 -10.33 -1.33 1.70
N GLY A 20 -9.08 -1.07 1.28
CA GLY A 20 -7.90 -1.71 1.87
C GLY A 20 -7.78 -1.45 3.37
N ALA A 21 -7.94 -0.18 3.78
CA ALA A 21 -7.92 0.21 5.18
C ALA A 21 -9.02 -0.49 6.00
N LEU A 22 -10.23 -0.64 5.44
CA LEU A 22 -11.31 -1.38 6.09
C LEU A 22 -10.96 -2.85 6.31
N PHE A 23 -10.37 -3.53 5.32
CA PHE A 23 -9.93 -4.92 5.50
C PHE A 23 -8.92 -5.05 6.63
N TYR A 24 -7.90 -4.20 6.69
CA TYR A 24 -6.97 -4.17 7.82
C TYR A 24 -7.70 -3.92 9.16
N CYS A 25 -8.59 -2.93 9.19
CA CYS A 25 -9.30 -2.53 10.41
C CYS A 25 -10.27 -3.59 10.93
N VAL A 26 -10.90 -4.38 10.06
CA VAL A 26 -11.77 -5.48 10.50
C VAL A 26 -10.98 -6.48 11.34
N LEU A 27 -9.78 -6.88 10.87
CA LEU A 27 -8.92 -7.81 11.61
C LEU A 27 -8.35 -7.16 12.88
N LEU A 28 -8.03 -5.86 12.84
CA LEU A 28 -7.65 -5.12 14.04
C LEU A 28 -8.77 -5.09 15.09
N VAL A 29 -10.03 -4.90 14.70
CA VAL A 29 -11.16 -4.93 15.63
C VAL A 29 -11.31 -6.31 16.27
N VAL A 30 -11.09 -7.39 15.52
CA VAL A 30 -11.09 -8.75 16.10
C VAL A 30 -9.95 -8.89 17.12
N HIS A 31 -8.73 -8.46 16.77
CA HIS A 31 -7.58 -8.45 17.68
C HIS A 31 -7.85 -7.67 18.98
N LEU A 32 -8.41 -6.46 18.87
CA LEU A 32 -8.72 -5.60 20.02
C LEU A 32 -9.84 -6.20 20.89
N LYS A 33 -10.81 -6.90 20.30
CA LYS A 33 -11.87 -7.60 21.04
C LYS A 33 -11.36 -8.84 21.77
N GLU A 34 -10.42 -9.57 21.17
CA GLU A 34 -9.79 -10.71 21.82
C GLU A 34 -8.93 -10.28 23.02
N GLY A 35 -8.38 -9.05 22.99
CA GLY A 35 -7.66 -8.46 24.13
C GLY A 35 -6.36 -9.18 24.49
N ASN A 36 -5.89 -10.09 23.63
CA ASN A 36 -4.73 -10.94 23.88
C ASN A 36 -3.61 -10.64 22.87
N TYR A 37 -2.40 -10.42 23.38
CA TYR A 37 -1.21 -10.13 22.56
C TYR A 37 -0.91 -11.23 21.54
N GLN A 38 -1.21 -12.50 21.86
CA GLN A 38 -0.98 -13.62 20.94
C GLN A 38 -1.79 -13.51 19.66
N SER A 39 -2.93 -12.80 19.68
CA SER A 39 -3.77 -12.59 18.50
C SER A 39 -3.22 -11.55 17.51
N LEU A 40 -2.02 -11.02 17.76
CA LEU A 40 -1.34 -10.07 16.88
C LEU A 40 -1.10 -10.61 15.45
N TYR A 41 -1.11 -11.94 15.28
CA TYR A 41 -1.06 -12.56 13.95
C TYR A 41 -2.22 -12.11 13.03
N LEU A 42 -3.37 -11.73 13.60
CA LEU A 42 -4.51 -11.19 12.85
C LEU A 42 -4.15 -9.91 12.11
N LEU A 43 -3.23 -9.10 12.64
CA LEU A 43 -2.77 -7.90 11.96
C LEU A 43 -1.96 -8.23 10.71
N TYR A 44 -1.15 -9.30 10.74
CA TYR A 44 -0.43 -9.77 9.56
C TYR A 44 -1.39 -10.28 8.48
N ILE A 45 -2.45 -11.00 8.88
CA ILE A 45 -3.53 -11.39 7.97
C ILE A 45 -4.25 -10.15 7.43
N GLY A 46 -4.49 -9.13 8.27
CA GLY A 46 -5.05 -7.84 7.87
C GLY A 46 -4.20 -7.12 6.82
N ASN A 47 -2.88 -7.13 6.97
CA ASN A 47 -1.96 -6.55 5.98
C ASN A 47 -2.00 -7.31 4.64
N ALA A 48 -2.14 -8.64 4.68
CA ALA A 48 -2.35 -9.43 3.47
C ALA A 48 -3.69 -9.10 2.81
N ALA A 49 -4.77 -8.95 3.60
CA ALA A 49 -6.08 -8.56 3.12
C ALA A 49 -6.09 -7.15 2.51
N PHE A 50 -5.38 -6.18 3.13
CA PHE A 50 -5.10 -4.87 2.54
C PHE A 50 -4.49 -5.02 1.14
N GLY A 51 -3.49 -5.90 1.00
CA GLY A 51 -2.87 -6.22 -0.28
C GLY A 51 -3.85 -6.70 -1.35
N VAL A 52 -4.87 -7.49 -0.98
CA VAL A 52 -5.92 -7.96 -1.91
C VAL A 52 -6.69 -6.78 -2.50
N ALA A 53 -7.01 -5.75 -1.71
CA ALA A 53 -7.67 -4.54 -2.22
C ALA A 53 -6.79 -3.78 -3.22
N ILE A 54 -5.48 -3.66 -2.94
CA ILE A 54 -4.51 -3.05 -3.85
C ILE A 54 -4.37 -3.88 -5.14
N LEU A 55 -4.35 -5.20 -5.04
CA LEU A 55 -4.29 -6.09 -6.20
C LEU A 55 -5.54 -5.95 -7.09
N ALA A 56 -6.73 -5.90 -6.49
CA ALA A 56 -7.98 -5.65 -7.21
C ALA A 56 -7.97 -4.32 -7.95
N TYR A 57 -7.42 -3.27 -7.33
CA TYR A 57 -7.22 -1.98 -8.00
C TYR A 57 -6.26 -2.08 -9.18
N ASN A 58 -5.13 -2.77 -9.01
CA ASN A 58 -4.16 -2.97 -10.08
C ASN A 58 -4.78 -3.74 -11.27
N PHE A 59 -5.59 -4.77 -11.03
CA PHE A 59 -6.33 -5.44 -12.10
C PHE A 59 -7.24 -4.48 -12.86
N LYS A 60 -7.98 -3.62 -12.17
CA LYS A 60 -8.79 -2.58 -12.82
C LYS A 60 -7.95 -1.64 -13.68
N LEU A 61 -6.75 -1.26 -13.22
CA LEU A 61 -5.84 -0.40 -14.00
C LEU A 61 -5.32 -1.07 -15.28
N ILE A 62 -5.03 -2.38 -15.24
CA ILE A 62 -4.58 -3.15 -16.41
C ILE A 62 -5.61 -3.11 -17.55
N TYR A 63 -6.90 -3.19 -17.21
CA TYR A 63 -7.99 -3.17 -18.19
C TYR A 63 -8.42 -1.76 -18.64
N LYS A 64 -7.85 -0.68 -18.08
CA LYS A 64 -8.24 0.72 -18.38
C LYS A 64 -7.53 1.25 -19.65
N PRO A 65 -8.24 1.72 -20.70
CA PRO A 65 -7.66 2.01 -22.03
C PRO A 65 -6.51 3.03 -22.09
N TYR A 66 -6.50 4.03 -21.20
CA TYR A 66 -5.50 5.10 -21.19
C TYR A 66 -4.24 4.72 -20.38
N GLU A 67 -4.43 4.06 -19.23
CA GLU A 67 -3.35 3.59 -18.37
C GLU A 67 -2.67 2.32 -18.91
N LYS A 68 -3.33 1.58 -19.81
CA LYS A 68 -2.77 0.47 -20.60
C LYS A 68 -1.65 0.87 -21.56
N LYS A 69 -1.17 2.13 -21.57
CA LYS A 69 -0.07 2.55 -22.48
C LYS A 69 1.27 2.83 -21.80
N ARG A 70 1.33 2.93 -20.46
CA ARG A 70 2.57 3.18 -19.72
C ARG A 70 2.60 2.40 -18.40
N THR A 71 3.62 1.58 -18.18
CA THR A 71 3.83 0.85 -16.91
C THR A 71 3.99 1.81 -15.74
N VAL A 72 4.78 2.87 -15.95
CA VAL A 72 5.07 3.90 -14.93
C VAL A 72 3.81 4.60 -14.41
N SER A 73 2.84 4.91 -15.28
CA SER A 73 1.60 5.59 -14.85
C SER A 73 0.74 4.70 -13.94
N MET A 74 0.65 3.41 -14.26
CA MET A 74 -0.05 2.44 -13.42
C MET A 74 0.68 2.24 -12.08
N LEU A 75 2.01 2.17 -12.11
CA LEU A 75 2.83 2.05 -10.92
C LEU A 75 2.59 3.24 -9.96
N ILE A 76 2.60 4.47 -10.48
CA ILE A 76 2.34 5.68 -9.69
C ILE A 76 0.93 5.68 -9.12
N ALA A 77 -0.09 5.36 -9.92
CA ALA A 77 -1.48 5.31 -9.46
C ALA A 77 -1.68 4.27 -8.33
N ALA A 78 -1.08 3.09 -8.48
CA ALA A 78 -1.14 2.01 -7.50
C ALA A 78 -0.40 2.36 -6.19
N HIS A 79 0.78 3.01 -6.27
CA HIS A 79 1.48 3.49 -5.08
C HIS A 79 0.72 4.61 -4.38
N LEU A 80 0.11 5.55 -5.12
CA LEU A 80 -0.69 6.62 -4.51
C LEU A 80 -1.90 6.05 -3.75
N THR A 81 -2.57 5.06 -4.33
CA THR A 81 -3.65 4.29 -3.65
C THR A 81 -3.14 3.58 -2.40
N THR A 82 -1.95 2.96 -2.47
CA THR A 82 -1.30 2.29 -1.34
C THR A 82 -0.97 3.26 -0.21
N ILE A 83 -0.42 4.43 -0.54
CA ILE A 83 -0.10 5.49 0.44
C ILE A 83 -1.38 5.97 1.13
N ILE A 84 -2.43 6.27 0.37
CA ILE A 84 -3.72 6.70 0.94
C ILE A 84 -4.28 5.63 1.87
N GLY A 85 -4.33 4.38 1.44
CA GLY A 85 -4.81 3.27 2.27
C GLY A 85 -3.97 3.05 3.53
N THR A 86 -2.65 3.20 3.42
CA THR A 86 -1.74 3.08 4.57
C THR A 86 -1.98 4.19 5.59
N VAL A 87 -2.09 5.44 5.15
CA VAL A 87 -2.39 6.59 6.01
C VAL A 87 -3.74 6.42 6.70
N LEU A 88 -4.77 5.99 5.96
CA LEU A 88 -6.09 5.71 6.54
C LEU A 88 -6.03 4.58 7.57
N SER A 89 -5.28 3.50 7.30
CA SER A 89 -5.09 2.40 8.24
C SER A 89 -4.43 2.85 9.54
N ILE A 90 -3.43 3.73 9.46
CA ILE A 90 -2.76 4.31 10.63
C ILE A 90 -3.76 5.15 11.46
N ILE A 91 -4.52 6.03 10.80
CA ILE A 91 -5.51 6.89 11.46
C ILE A 91 -6.57 6.04 12.15
N PHE A 92 -7.15 5.07 11.45
CA PHE A 92 -8.17 4.20 12.02
C PHE A 92 -7.61 3.29 13.11
N ALA A 93 -6.37 2.80 12.98
CA ALA A 93 -5.75 1.99 14.03
C ALA A 93 -5.57 2.79 15.33
N ALA A 94 -5.10 4.04 15.22
CA ALA A 94 -4.96 4.93 16.38
C ALA A 94 -6.33 5.23 17.03
N VAL A 95 -7.35 5.55 16.22
CA VAL A 95 -8.71 5.82 16.71
C VAL A 95 -9.34 4.59 17.35
N LEU A 96 -9.22 3.42 16.72
CA LEU A 96 -9.76 2.16 17.25
C LEU A 96 -9.05 1.77 18.55
N LEU A 97 -7.73 1.89 18.61
CA LEU A 97 -7.00 1.60 19.84
C LEU A 97 -7.45 2.53 20.98
N ALA A 98 -7.53 3.83 20.73
CA ALA A 98 -8.00 4.80 21.73
C ALA A 98 -9.47 4.57 22.13
N ALA A 99 -10.30 4.03 21.24
CA ALA A 99 -11.70 3.69 21.57
C ALA A 99 -11.81 2.46 22.47
N PHE A 100 -10.94 1.46 22.30
CA PHE A 100 -10.92 0.25 23.12
C PHE A 100 -10.11 0.42 24.42
N TYR A 101 -9.09 1.27 24.39
CA TYR A 101 -8.18 1.56 25.49
C TYR A 101 -8.03 3.09 25.62
N PRO A 102 -9.02 3.77 26.23
CA PRO A 102 -9.05 5.24 26.30
C PRO A 102 -7.86 5.84 27.05
N ASP A 103 -7.28 5.09 27.98
CA ASP A 103 -6.15 5.55 28.80
C ASP A 103 -4.79 5.16 28.21
N ILE A 104 -4.71 4.73 26.94
CA ILE A 104 -3.47 4.25 26.31
C ILE A 104 -2.33 5.28 26.32
N LEU A 105 -2.66 6.59 26.38
CA LEU A 105 -1.72 7.70 26.46
C LEU A 105 -1.52 8.24 27.90
N SER A 106 -2.24 7.69 28.88
CA SER A 106 -2.13 8.11 30.28
C SER A 106 -0.79 7.68 30.89
N SER A 107 -0.23 8.51 31.77
CA SER A 107 0.92 8.13 32.62
C SER A 107 0.55 7.12 33.70
N THR A 108 -0.74 7.00 34.00
CA THR A 108 -1.33 6.08 34.99
C THR A 108 -2.58 5.45 34.38
N PRO A 109 -2.42 4.45 33.50
CA PRO A 109 -3.54 3.84 32.78
C PRO A 109 -4.34 2.91 33.70
N ASP A 110 -5.66 3.09 33.75
CA ASP A 110 -6.58 2.21 34.50
C ASP A 110 -6.83 0.90 33.74
N THR A 111 -6.72 0.93 32.40
CA THR A 111 -6.80 -0.24 31.53
C THR A 111 -5.41 -0.82 31.27
N LEU A 112 -5.20 -2.06 31.72
CA LEU A 112 -3.96 -2.78 31.47
C LEU A 112 -3.80 -3.11 29.98
N ALA A 113 -2.55 -3.16 29.54
CA ALA A 113 -2.18 -3.61 28.19
C ALA A 113 -2.73 -5.03 27.91
N PRO A 114 -2.78 -5.49 26.65
CA PRO A 114 -3.42 -6.76 26.30
C PRO A 114 -2.77 -7.93 27.04
N GLU A 115 -3.56 -8.97 27.30
CA GLU A 115 -3.10 -10.15 28.01
C GLU A 115 -1.88 -10.78 27.32
N ASN A 116 -0.95 -11.33 28.11
CA ASN A 116 0.29 -11.95 27.61
C ASN A 116 1.19 -11.00 26.81
N ALA A 117 0.99 -9.69 26.90
CA ALA A 117 1.92 -8.72 26.33
C ALA A 117 3.29 -8.80 27.04
N PRO A 118 4.40 -8.56 26.32
CA PRO A 118 5.71 -8.48 26.93
C PRO A 118 5.79 -7.30 27.92
N PRO A 119 6.68 -7.34 28.93
CA PRO A 119 6.76 -6.34 30.00
C PRO A 119 6.83 -4.89 29.49
N GLN A 120 7.53 -4.65 28.37
CA GLN A 120 7.68 -3.33 27.78
C GLN A 120 6.36 -2.70 27.32
N ILE A 121 5.38 -3.53 26.94
CA ILE A 121 4.05 -3.10 26.52
C ILE A 121 3.11 -2.99 27.73
N GLN A 122 3.27 -3.87 28.73
CA GLN A 122 2.50 -3.81 29.97
C GLN A 122 2.82 -2.57 30.81
N GLU A 123 4.09 -2.23 30.96
CA GLU A 123 4.55 -1.07 31.74
C GLU A 123 4.31 0.27 31.03
N ARG A 124 4.21 0.25 29.69
CA ARG A 124 4.03 1.44 28.86
C ARG A 124 3.05 1.17 27.71
N PRO A 125 1.74 1.29 27.94
CA PRO A 125 0.72 0.98 26.93
C PRO A 125 0.85 1.80 25.64
N ALA A 126 1.42 3.00 25.70
CA ALA A 126 1.78 3.80 24.52
C ALA A 126 2.71 3.05 23.53
N GLY A 127 3.51 2.10 24.01
CA GLY A 127 4.34 1.22 23.16
C GLY A 127 3.50 0.36 22.22
N TRP A 128 2.27 -0.01 22.62
CA TRP A 128 1.35 -0.75 21.75
C TRP A 128 0.84 0.11 20.59
N LEU A 129 0.51 1.38 20.85
CA LEU A 129 0.12 2.33 19.80
C LEU A 129 1.23 2.43 18.75
N ILE A 130 2.48 2.63 19.19
CA ILE A 130 3.63 2.69 18.29
C ILE A 130 3.76 1.39 17.49
N MET A 131 3.60 0.24 18.13
CA MET A 131 3.67 -1.06 17.45
C MET A 131 2.57 -1.21 16.38
N LEU A 132 1.33 -0.83 16.66
CA LEU A 132 0.23 -0.88 15.68
C LEU A 132 0.45 0.10 14.52
N VAL A 133 0.88 1.32 14.81
CA VAL A 133 1.19 2.33 13.79
C VAL A 133 2.34 1.85 12.90
N MET A 134 3.41 1.32 13.47
CA MET A 134 4.54 0.79 12.71
C MET A 134 4.16 -0.46 11.90
N ASN A 135 3.33 -1.34 12.46
CA ASN A 135 2.79 -2.49 11.74
C ASN A 135 2.01 -2.03 10.50
N ALA A 136 1.03 -1.14 10.68
CA ALA A 136 0.23 -0.60 9.58
C ALA A 136 1.09 0.16 8.56
N LEU A 137 2.01 1.02 9.01
CA LEU A 137 2.88 1.80 8.13
C LEU A 137 3.79 0.91 7.30
N VAL A 138 4.61 0.08 7.95
CA VAL A 138 5.66 -0.68 7.27
C VAL A 138 5.03 -1.78 6.43
N LEU A 139 4.08 -2.54 6.98
CA LEU A 139 3.57 -3.73 6.28
C LEU A 139 2.53 -3.40 5.22
N ASN A 140 1.57 -2.50 5.44
CA ASN A 140 0.63 -2.13 4.38
C ASN A 140 1.36 -1.44 3.22
N PHE A 141 2.32 -0.55 3.53
CA PHE A 141 3.11 0.09 2.49
C PHE A 141 3.96 -0.94 1.74
N SER A 142 4.65 -1.85 2.43
CA SER A 142 5.49 -2.88 1.79
C SER A 142 4.67 -3.84 0.93
N VAL A 143 3.57 -4.38 1.46
CA VAL A 143 2.70 -5.31 0.74
C VAL A 143 2.06 -4.62 -0.47
N GLY A 144 1.49 -3.42 -0.29
CA GLY A 144 0.88 -2.67 -1.37
C GLY A 144 1.88 -2.25 -2.45
N SER A 145 3.09 -1.83 -2.06
CA SER A 145 4.17 -1.50 -3.01
C SER A 145 4.65 -2.73 -3.78
N PHE A 146 4.89 -3.85 -3.08
CA PHE A 146 5.28 -5.11 -3.71
C PHE A 146 4.24 -5.55 -4.75
N ILE A 147 2.96 -5.59 -4.37
CA ILE A 147 1.86 -5.94 -5.27
C ILE A 147 1.79 -4.98 -6.46
N SER A 148 1.91 -3.68 -6.21
CA SER A 148 1.88 -2.65 -7.26
C SER A 148 3.02 -2.82 -8.26
N ILE A 149 4.23 -3.11 -7.80
CA ILE A 149 5.39 -3.41 -8.66
C ILE A 149 5.11 -4.67 -9.49
N VAL A 150 4.87 -5.80 -8.81
CA VAL A 150 4.71 -7.11 -9.47
C VAL A 150 3.60 -7.07 -10.51
N SER A 151 2.42 -6.57 -10.14
CA SER A 151 1.26 -6.52 -11.04
C SER A 151 1.45 -5.53 -12.21
N SER A 152 2.14 -4.40 -11.98
CA SER A 152 2.45 -3.45 -13.06
C SER A 152 3.36 -4.05 -14.12
N TYR A 153 4.39 -4.82 -13.73
CA TYR A 153 5.30 -5.47 -14.68
C TYR A 153 4.68 -6.73 -15.31
N ALA A 154 4.08 -7.61 -14.50
CA ALA A 154 3.46 -8.85 -14.99
C ALA A 154 2.26 -8.58 -15.91
N GLY A 155 1.44 -7.58 -15.59
CA GLY A 155 0.28 -7.21 -16.40
C GLY A 155 0.61 -6.55 -17.75
N LYS A 156 1.88 -6.17 -17.98
CA LYS A 156 2.30 -5.34 -19.12
C LYS A 156 3.54 -5.87 -19.86
N ILE A 157 3.84 -7.17 -19.75
CA ILE A 157 4.99 -7.84 -20.39
C ILE A 157 5.14 -7.50 -21.89
N ASN A 158 4.05 -7.21 -22.60
CA ASN A 158 4.06 -6.89 -24.05
C ASN A 158 3.93 -5.39 -24.41
N GLN A 159 4.13 -4.45 -23.49
CA GLN A 159 4.04 -3.02 -23.82
C GLN A 159 5.22 -2.53 -24.68
N THR A 160 4.93 -2.10 -25.91
CA THR A 160 5.89 -1.62 -26.90
C THR A 160 6.46 -0.22 -26.63
N LYS A 161 5.92 0.53 -25.67
CA LYS A 161 6.31 1.93 -25.38
C LYS A 161 7.45 2.11 -24.37
N ASP A 162 7.76 1.08 -23.59
CA ASP A 162 8.91 1.09 -22.66
C ASP A 162 10.16 0.44 -23.29
N LYS A 163 10.13 0.14 -24.61
CA LYS A 163 11.32 -0.25 -25.35
C LYS A 163 12.25 0.97 -25.47
N PRO A 164 13.56 0.84 -25.17
CA PRO A 164 14.50 1.91 -25.43
C PRO A 164 14.35 2.32 -26.90
N ALA A 165 14.30 3.64 -27.16
CA ALA A 165 14.26 4.15 -28.52
C ALA A 165 15.35 3.42 -29.32
N HIS A 166 14.98 2.78 -30.43
CA HIS A 166 15.96 2.20 -31.33
C HIS A 166 16.94 3.32 -31.67
N LEU A 167 18.14 3.30 -31.08
CA LEU A 167 19.32 3.97 -31.58
C LEU A 167 19.62 3.23 -32.89
N ASN A 168 18.79 3.46 -33.91
CA ASN A 168 19.14 3.12 -35.25
C ASN A 168 20.33 4.02 -35.55
N ASN A 169 21.50 3.41 -35.40
CA ASN A 169 22.74 3.83 -36.00
C ASN A 169 22.39 4.39 -37.39
N ARG A 170 22.33 5.72 -37.50
CA ARG A 170 22.58 6.39 -38.77
C ARG A 170 24.06 6.19 -39.07
N ILE A 171 24.43 4.96 -39.40
CA ILE A 171 25.58 4.73 -40.25
C ILE A 171 25.16 5.35 -41.58
N SER A 172 25.84 6.44 -41.88
CA SER A 172 25.75 7.17 -43.13
C SER A 172 25.84 6.19 -44.30
N ASP A 173 24.72 5.92 -44.97
CA ASP A 173 24.69 5.47 -46.35
C ASP A 173 25.30 6.58 -47.22
N ARG A 174 26.63 6.58 -47.33
CA ARG A 174 27.31 7.22 -48.44
C ARG A 174 27.83 6.10 -49.34
N PRO A 175 27.48 6.10 -50.64
CA PRO A 175 28.08 5.16 -51.58
C PRO A 175 29.57 5.48 -51.71
N VAL A 176 30.41 4.49 -51.45
CA VAL A 176 31.83 4.53 -51.81
C VAL A 176 31.88 4.47 -53.33
N THR A 177 32.11 5.60 -53.98
CA THR A 177 32.40 5.64 -55.41
C THR A 177 33.83 5.15 -55.63
N ASN A 178 34.00 3.93 -56.13
CA ASN A 178 35.26 3.51 -56.75
C ASN A 178 35.43 4.28 -58.05
N LYS A 179 36.41 5.19 -58.10
CA LYS A 179 36.99 5.66 -59.36
C LYS A 179 38.31 4.92 -59.55
N ALA A 180 38.40 4.25 -60.70
CA ALA A 180 39.60 3.66 -61.26
C ALA A 180 40.65 4.72 -61.59
#